data_AF-Q0ULH2-F1
#
_entry.id   AF-Q0ULH2-F1
#
_cell.length_a   1.000
_cell.length_b   1.000
_cell.length_c   1.000
_cell.angle_alpha   90.00
_cell.angle_beta   90.00
_cell.angle_gamma   90.00
#
_symmetry.space_group_name_H-M   'P 1'
#
loop_
_entity.id
_entity.type
_entity.pdbx_description
1 polymer ?
#
loop_
_entity_poly.entity_id
_entity_poly.type
_entity_poly.pdbx_seq_one_letter_code
_entity_poly.pdbx_strand_id
1 'polypeptide(L)'
;MGVLDLLPHCVSGVYFLYHSDFEQWHFGKLSALREAALALEGGYQYYYMGYYIHSCTKMKYKGDYSPQYVLDPESYEWHPLEGELRSLLDQKRYVSLSRERRRQEAGQKDDEDKLEDYPLPTAAEGGKAVSAGMSLFELKVPGLMTPEEIEEQLDLGTIPIKIGGRMAEAQTNMAKDLVSWDSSKLTDSRTAKGIIGELIACRPIRNLPESIDVSPDASAAEIYKEIAKASKFDIHRLRVTKGSDGAAIPNGSDVKVHDTGVRNKSAIDVKDLGPQISWQTVFIVEYLGPLLIHPLMYLARPILYNTHGAPASSLQRLTLLMCVIHFAKREYETLFVHRFSSATMPIRNIYKNSGYYWIFSGLNLAYWTYGPNSPAAQPSNALITYLGVTLFAIGEVANYITHTTLRDLRRPGTTERGIPQGLGFNLVTCPNYMFEAIAWIGVALVNWSLSTVVFIIFAVGQMGVWAWKKERRYRKEFGDKYKRKRYAILPGIW
;
A
#
# COMPACT_ATOMS: atom_id res chain seq x y z
N MET A 1 28.16 -23.55 -22.16
CA MET A 1 28.32 -23.02 -20.80
C MET A 1 26.95 -23.02 -20.13
N GLY A 2 26.81 -23.74 -19.02
CA GLY A 2 25.59 -23.74 -18.22
C GLY A 2 25.77 -22.86 -16.98
N VAL A 3 24.77 -22.04 -16.68
CA VAL A 3 24.68 -21.20 -15.48
C VAL A 3 23.60 -21.82 -14.59
N LEU A 4 23.99 -22.27 -13.40
CA LEU A 4 23.15 -23.00 -12.47
C LEU A 4 23.16 -22.31 -11.10
N ASP A 5 22.00 -22.28 -10.45
CA ASP A 5 21.87 -21.94 -9.03
C ASP A 5 21.72 -23.22 -8.21
N LEU A 6 22.56 -23.38 -7.19
CA LEU A 6 22.49 -24.50 -6.24
C LEU A 6 21.80 -24.02 -4.97
N LEU A 7 20.60 -24.54 -4.72
CA LEU A 7 19.73 -24.17 -3.59
C LEU A 7 19.64 -25.33 -2.60
N PRO A 8 19.25 -25.11 -1.32
CA PRO A 8 19.29 -26.15 -0.28
C PRO A 8 18.60 -27.48 -0.62
N HIS A 9 17.61 -27.47 -1.50
CA HIS A 9 16.86 -28.67 -1.89
C HIS A 9 16.83 -28.91 -3.40
N CYS A 10 17.44 -28.04 -4.21
CA CYS A 10 17.35 -28.17 -5.65
C CYS A 10 18.51 -27.58 -6.45
N VAL A 11 18.68 -28.11 -7.65
CA VAL A 11 19.51 -27.53 -8.71
C VAL A 11 18.57 -26.75 -9.64
N SER A 12 18.85 -25.47 -9.90
CA SER A 12 18.06 -24.65 -10.83
C SER A 12 18.88 -24.28 -12.06
N GLY A 13 18.42 -24.70 -13.23
CA GLY A 13 19.00 -24.31 -14.51
C GLY A 13 18.55 -22.91 -14.90
N VAL A 14 19.49 -21.97 -15.03
CA VAL A 14 19.20 -20.56 -15.38
C VAL A 14 19.40 -20.31 -16.86
N TYR A 15 20.62 -20.50 -17.36
CA TYR A 15 20.97 -20.30 -18.77
C TYR A 15 21.87 -21.42 -19.29
N PHE A 16 21.61 -21.87 -20.51
CA PHE A 16 22.54 -22.71 -21.24
C PHE A 16 22.90 -22.06 -22.56
N LEU A 17 24.16 -21.69 -22.71
CA LEU A 17 24.67 -20.95 -23.87
C LEU A 17 25.68 -21.81 -24.64
N TYR A 18 25.52 -21.85 -25.96
CA TYR A 18 26.47 -22.46 -26.88
C TYR A 18 26.41 -21.73 -28.23
N HIS A 19 27.46 -21.86 -29.04
CA HIS A 19 27.54 -21.22 -30.35
C HIS A 19 26.49 -21.82 -31.32
N SER A 20 25.86 -21.00 -32.16
CA SER A 20 24.75 -21.42 -33.04
C SER A 20 25.09 -22.59 -33.97
N ASP A 21 26.35 -22.71 -34.37
CA ASP A 21 26.84 -23.78 -35.26
C ASP A 21 26.60 -25.20 -34.70
N PHE A 22 26.35 -25.33 -33.40
CA PHE A 22 26.10 -26.61 -32.74
C PHE A 22 24.60 -26.88 -32.47
N GLU A 23 23.67 -26.06 -32.98
CA GLU A 23 22.23 -26.20 -32.72
C GLU A 23 21.69 -27.58 -33.10
N GLN A 24 22.19 -28.15 -34.20
CA GLN A 24 21.84 -29.49 -34.69
C GLN A 24 22.11 -30.63 -33.69
N TRP A 25 23.01 -30.43 -32.72
CA TRP A 25 23.36 -31.43 -31.70
C TRP A 25 22.55 -31.28 -30.41
N HIS A 26 21.67 -30.27 -30.32
CA HIS A 26 20.75 -30.04 -29.20
C HIS A 26 21.40 -30.15 -27.81
N PHE A 27 22.56 -29.50 -27.61
CA PHE A 27 23.32 -29.60 -26.36
C PHE A 27 22.55 -29.20 -25.10
N GLY A 28 21.45 -28.44 -25.22
CA GLY A 28 20.55 -28.16 -24.08
C GLY A 28 19.93 -29.41 -23.47
N LYS A 29 19.62 -30.45 -24.27
CA LYS A 29 19.13 -31.74 -23.78
C LYS A 29 20.20 -32.50 -22.99
N LEU A 30 21.43 -32.47 -23.49
CA LEU A 30 22.58 -33.08 -22.83
C LEU A 30 22.90 -32.36 -21.51
N SER A 31 22.82 -31.02 -21.49
CA SER A 31 22.99 -30.22 -20.27
C SER A 31 21.96 -30.60 -19.23
N ALA A 32 20.68 -30.67 -19.60
CA ALA A 32 19.62 -31.06 -18.67
C ALA A 32 19.84 -32.45 -18.04
N LEU A 33 20.36 -33.42 -18.81
CA LEU A 33 20.74 -34.74 -18.26
C LEU A 33 21.91 -34.64 -17.27
N ARG A 34 22.92 -33.81 -17.58
CA ARG A 34 24.07 -33.63 -16.69
C ARG A 34 23.69 -32.89 -15.41
N GLU A 35 22.79 -31.91 -15.51
CA GLU A 35 22.23 -31.17 -14.38
C GLU A 35 21.34 -32.06 -13.50
N ALA A 36 20.54 -32.94 -14.10
CA ALA A 36 19.79 -33.95 -13.35
C ALA A 36 20.73 -34.95 -12.65
N ALA A 37 21.80 -35.40 -13.30
CA ALA A 37 22.82 -36.24 -12.67
C ALA A 37 23.52 -35.51 -11.51
N LEU A 38 23.85 -34.22 -11.68
CA LEU A 38 24.39 -33.39 -10.61
C LEU A 38 23.43 -33.28 -9.43
N ALA A 39 22.12 -33.12 -9.68
CA ALA A 39 21.11 -33.08 -8.63
C ALA A 39 21.10 -34.38 -7.81
N LEU A 40 21.18 -35.53 -8.48
CA LEU A 40 21.26 -36.85 -7.85
C LEU A 40 22.57 -37.04 -7.06
N GLU A 41 23.71 -36.74 -7.67
CA GLU A 41 25.04 -36.86 -7.05
C GLU A 41 25.17 -35.95 -5.82
N GLY A 42 24.57 -34.75 -5.87
CA GLY A 42 24.57 -33.78 -4.78
C GLY A 42 23.50 -34.02 -3.69
N GLY A 43 22.65 -35.05 -3.84
CA GLY A 43 21.58 -35.35 -2.88
C GLY A 43 20.45 -34.32 -2.86
N TYR A 44 20.27 -33.56 -3.94
CA TYR A 44 19.16 -32.61 -4.08
C TYR A 44 17.85 -33.34 -4.34
N GLN A 45 16.74 -32.78 -3.85
CA GLN A 45 15.41 -33.38 -4.01
C GLN A 45 14.80 -33.06 -5.38
N TYR A 46 15.12 -31.89 -5.94
CA TYR A 46 14.49 -31.40 -7.17
C TYR A 46 15.51 -30.83 -8.16
N TYR A 47 15.16 -30.92 -9.44
CA TYR A 47 15.85 -30.21 -10.52
C TYR A 47 14.84 -29.29 -11.23
N TYR A 48 15.08 -27.98 -11.18
CA TYR A 48 14.23 -26.97 -11.78
C TYR A 48 14.76 -26.55 -13.15
N MET A 49 14.07 -26.98 -14.21
CA MET A 49 14.37 -26.63 -15.60
C MET A 49 13.85 -25.23 -16.02
N GLY A 50 13.34 -24.44 -15.08
CA GLY A 50 12.71 -23.14 -15.33
C GLY A 50 11.30 -23.25 -15.94
N TYR A 51 10.84 -22.19 -16.59
CA TYR A 51 9.49 -22.14 -17.16
C TYR A 51 9.24 -23.23 -18.20
N TYR A 52 8.03 -23.78 -18.17
CA TYR A 52 7.48 -24.69 -19.17
C TYR A 52 6.29 -24.01 -19.86
N ILE A 53 6.39 -23.85 -21.18
CA ILE A 53 5.32 -23.33 -22.02
C ILE A 53 5.00 -24.41 -23.03
N HIS A 54 3.84 -25.03 -22.89
CA HIS A 54 3.47 -26.24 -23.64
C HIS A 54 3.45 -26.02 -25.17
N SER A 55 2.96 -24.85 -25.61
CA SER A 55 2.92 -24.46 -27.03
C SER A 55 4.27 -24.02 -27.60
N CYS A 56 5.30 -23.82 -26.78
CA CYS A 56 6.60 -23.34 -27.23
C CYS A 56 7.50 -24.51 -27.68
N THR A 57 7.75 -24.61 -28.99
CA THR A 57 8.59 -25.67 -29.57
C THR A 57 9.97 -25.78 -28.92
N LYS A 58 10.59 -24.66 -28.54
CA LYS A 58 11.92 -24.64 -27.89
C LYS A 58 11.90 -25.14 -26.45
N MET A 59 10.75 -25.13 -25.77
CA MET A 59 10.62 -25.58 -24.38
C MET A 59 9.94 -26.94 -24.26
N LYS A 60 9.31 -27.44 -25.33
CA LYS A 60 8.56 -28.70 -25.35
C LYS A 60 9.39 -29.89 -24.86
N TYR A 61 10.68 -29.92 -25.18
CA TYR A 61 11.60 -30.98 -24.76
C TYR A 61 11.71 -31.17 -23.25
N LYS A 62 11.46 -30.11 -22.46
CA LYS A 62 11.47 -30.21 -21.00
C LYS A 62 10.39 -31.17 -20.53
N GLY A 63 9.29 -31.30 -21.30
CA GLY A 63 8.18 -32.21 -21.10
C GLY A 63 8.49 -33.71 -21.31
N ASP A 64 9.68 -34.02 -21.83
CA ASP A 64 10.06 -35.39 -22.21
C ASP A 64 10.79 -36.14 -21.08
N TYR A 65 11.12 -35.45 -19.97
CA TYR A 65 11.77 -36.05 -18.80
C TYR A 65 10.72 -36.50 -17.78
N SER A 66 10.95 -37.62 -17.10
CA SER A 66 10.04 -38.16 -16.08
C SER A 66 10.81 -38.65 -14.84
N PRO A 67 10.28 -38.49 -13.61
CA PRO A 67 9.02 -37.82 -13.28
C PRO A 67 9.11 -36.29 -13.38
N GLN A 68 8.02 -35.63 -13.81
CA GLN A 68 7.98 -34.18 -13.96
C GLN A 68 6.68 -33.58 -13.43
N TYR A 69 6.83 -32.41 -12.81
CA TYR A 69 5.75 -31.64 -12.23
C TYR A 69 5.76 -30.20 -12.77
N VAL A 70 4.58 -29.62 -12.95
CA VAL A 70 4.36 -28.23 -13.32
C VAL A 70 3.55 -27.54 -12.21
N LEU A 71 3.94 -26.31 -11.89
CA LEU A 71 3.27 -25.49 -10.89
C LEU A 71 1.99 -24.88 -11.48
N ASP A 72 0.85 -25.09 -10.82
CA ASP A 72 -0.40 -24.44 -11.17
C ASP A 72 -0.28 -22.91 -10.96
N PRO A 73 -0.60 -22.08 -11.97
CA PRO A 73 -0.43 -20.63 -11.89
C PRO A 73 -1.40 -19.93 -10.93
N GLU A 74 -2.50 -20.58 -10.55
CA GLU A 74 -3.53 -20.01 -9.67
C GLU A 74 -3.43 -20.55 -8.24
N SER A 75 -3.27 -21.87 -8.08
CA SER A 75 -3.20 -22.49 -6.73
C SER A 75 -1.79 -22.59 -6.17
N TYR A 76 -0.76 -22.47 -7.01
CA TYR A 76 0.64 -22.73 -6.65
C TYR A 76 0.88 -24.16 -6.13
N GLU A 77 0.08 -25.13 -6.57
CA GLU A 77 0.28 -26.55 -6.30
C GLU A 77 1.06 -27.22 -7.44
N TRP A 78 1.91 -28.20 -7.11
CA TRP A 78 2.66 -28.97 -8.10
C TRP A 78 1.82 -30.15 -8.59
N HIS A 79 1.64 -30.24 -9.91
CA HIS A 79 0.89 -31.32 -10.54
C HIS A 79 1.76 -32.09 -11.56
N PRO A 80 1.63 -33.42 -11.65
CA PRO A 80 2.34 -34.20 -12.67
C PRO A 80 2.01 -33.70 -14.09
N LEU A 81 3.03 -33.58 -14.95
CA LEU A 81 2.83 -33.23 -16.37
C LEU A 81 2.40 -34.44 -17.21
N GLU A 82 1.42 -35.18 -16.71
CA GLU A 82 0.91 -36.42 -17.30
C GLU A 82 -0.62 -36.47 -17.11
N GLY A 83 -1.29 -37.36 -17.85
CA GLY A 83 -2.73 -37.56 -17.74
C GLY A 83 -3.54 -36.28 -18.05
N GLU A 84 -4.41 -35.89 -17.11
CA GLU A 84 -5.38 -34.80 -17.24
C GLU A 84 -4.71 -33.47 -17.62
N LEU A 85 -3.65 -33.07 -16.91
CA LEU A 85 -2.98 -31.79 -17.15
C LEU A 85 -2.42 -31.71 -18.57
N ARG A 86 -1.79 -32.78 -19.06
CA ARG A 86 -1.23 -32.83 -20.40
C ARG A 86 -2.33 -32.77 -21.46
N SER A 87 -3.40 -33.54 -21.30
CA SER A 87 -4.53 -33.50 -22.22
C SER A 87 -5.21 -32.12 -22.31
N LEU A 88 -5.30 -31.41 -21.18
CA LEU A 88 -5.82 -30.05 -21.16
C LEU A 88 -4.87 -29.07 -21.83
N LEU A 89 -3.57 -29.18 -21.60
CA LEU A 89 -2.56 -28.32 -22.23
C LEU A 89 -2.45 -28.52 -23.75
N ASP A 90 -2.74 -29.73 -24.25
CA ASP A 90 -2.82 -30.01 -25.69
C ASP A 90 -4.04 -29.29 -26.34
N GLN A 91 -5.09 -28.99 -25.56
CA GLN A 91 -6.35 -28.41 -26.05
C GLN A 91 -6.47 -26.90 -25.79
N LYS A 92 -6.00 -26.42 -24.63
CA LYS A 92 -6.16 -25.05 -24.14
C LYS A 92 -4.84 -24.31 -24.07
N ARG A 93 -4.86 -22.99 -24.30
CA ARG A 93 -3.65 -22.16 -24.24
C ARG A 93 -3.21 -21.87 -22.80
N TYR A 94 -4.18 -21.83 -21.88
CA TYR A 94 -3.97 -21.58 -20.47
C TYR A 94 -4.71 -22.65 -19.66
N VAL A 95 -4.01 -23.31 -18.74
CA VAL A 95 -4.59 -24.38 -17.92
C VAL A 95 -4.20 -24.16 -16.46
N SER A 96 -5.22 -24.16 -15.60
CA SER A 96 -5.08 -24.34 -14.15
C SER A 96 -6.03 -25.47 -13.74
N LEU A 97 -5.50 -26.55 -13.16
CA LEU A 97 -6.33 -27.67 -12.71
C LEU A 97 -7.25 -27.24 -11.58
N SER A 98 -6.80 -26.31 -10.73
CA SER A 98 -7.64 -25.74 -9.68
C SER A 98 -8.88 -25.03 -10.25
N ARG A 99 -8.72 -24.33 -11.38
CA ARG A 99 -9.80 -23.66 -12.10
C ARG A 99 -10.73 -24.65 -12.78
N GLU A 100 -10.20 -25.68 -13.42
CA GLU A 100 -11.01 -26.72 -14.09
C GLU A 100 -11.88 -27.48 -13.09
N ARG A 101 -11.35 -27.82 -11.90
CA ARG A 101 -12.14 -28.43 -10.81
C ARG A 101 -13.27 -27.53 -10.34
N ARG A 102 -13.01 -26.23 -10.12
CA ARG A 102 -14.05 -25.26 -9.74
C ARG A 102 -15.14 -25.13 -10.81
N ARG A 103 -14.77 -25.19 -12.10
CA ARG A 103 -15.74 -25.17 -13.22
C ARG A 103 -16.62 -26.43 -13.23
N GLN A 104 -16.02 -27.60 -13.01
CA GLN A 104 -16.74 -28.87 -12.92
C GLN A 104 -17.73 -28.88 -11.74
N GLU A 105 -17.31 -28.41 -10.57
CA GLU A 105 -18.17 -28.28 -9.38
C GLU A 105 -19.33 -27.29 -9.60
N ALA A 106 -19.09 -26.21 -10.36
CA ALA A 106 -20.09 -25.22 -10.72
C ALA A 106 -21.00 -25.63 -11.89
N GLY A 107 -20.81 -26.83 -12.47
CA GLY A 107 -21.61 -27.33 -13.60
C GLY A 107 -21.41 -26.59 -14.92
N GLN A 108 -20.32 -25.81 -15.07
CA GLN A 108 -19.98 -25.11 -16.32
C GLN A 108 -19.23 -26.06 -17.26
N LYS A 109 -19.83 -26.36 -18.43
CA LYS A 109 -19.27 -27.24 -19.47
C LYS A 109 -18.64 -26.51 -20.66
N ASP A 110 -18.62 -25.17 -20.65
CA ASP A 110 -18.11 -24.42 -21.80
C ASP A 110 -16.58 -24.51 -21.91
N ASP A 111 -16.12 -25.01 -23.07
CA ASP A 111 -14.72 -25.16 -23.46
C ASP A 111 -14.01 -23.84 -23.80
N GLU A 112 -14.70 -22.70 -23.68
CA GLU A 112 -14.09 -21.40 -23.96
C GLU A 112 -13.25 -20.92 -22.76
N ASP A 113 -11.99 -20.58 -23.05
CA ASP A 113 -10.99 -19.94 -22.16
C ASP A 113 -11.43 -18.55 -21.65
N LYS A 114 -12.71 -18.19 -21.71
CA LYS A 114 -13.28 -16.87 -21.36
C LYS A 114 -13.61 -16.73 -19.88
N LEU A 115 -12.63 -16.94 -19.01
CA LEU A 115 -12.63 -16.26 -17.71
C LEU A 115 -11.41 -15.34 -17.71
N GLU A 116 -11.51 -14.28 -18.51
CA GLU A 116 -10.67 -13.09 -18.36
C GLU A 116 -11.28 -12.24 -17.25
N ASP A 117 -10.44 -11.57 -16.45
CA ASP A 117 -10.90 -10.57 -15.47
C ASP A 117 -11.70 -9.43 -16.12
N TYR A 118 -11.63 -9.31 -17.45
CA TYR A 118 -12.41 -8.43 -18.31
C TYR A 118 -13.43 -9.27 -19.10
N PRO A 119 -14.74 -9.07 -18.89
CA PRO A 119 -15.76 -9.92 -19.50
C PRO A 119 -15.86 -9.78 -21.01
N LEU A 120 -15.27 -8.74 -21.61
CA LEU A 120 -15.35 -8.44 -23.04
C LEU A 120 -13.97 -7.99 -23.59
N PRO A 121 -13.39 -8.70 -24.57
CA PRO A 121 -12.02 -8.49 -25.03
C PRO A 121 -11.85 -7.28 -25.97
N THR A 122 -12.93 -6.73 -26.52
CA THR A 122 -12.88 -5.57 -27.42
C THR A 122 -13.79 -4.43 -26.98
N ALA A 123 -13.36 -3.19 -27.24
CA ALA A 123 -14.18 -1.99 -26.98
C ALA A 123 -15.52 -1.99 -27.75
N ALA A 124 -15.55 -2.62 -28.93
CA ALA A 124 -16.76 -2.75 -29.73
C ALA A 124 -17.78 -3.72 -29.09
N GLU A 125 -17.31 -4.83 -28.52
CA GLU A 125 -18.15 -5.77 -27.77
C GLU A 125 -18.60 -5.16 -26.44
N GLY A 126 -17.69 -4.47 -25.74
CA GLY A 126 -18.00 -3.66 -24.56
C GLY A 126 -19.11 -2.64 -24.82
N GLY A 127 -18.98 -1.87 -25.91
CA GLY A 127 -19.99 -0.89 -26.32
C GLY A 127 -21.35 -1.52 -26.65
N LYS A 128 -21.36 -2.69 -27.30
CA LYS A 128 -22.59 -3.45 -27.56
C LYS A 128 -23.24 -3.97 -26.27
N ALA A 129 -22.45 -4.47 -25.32
CA ALA A 129 -22.97 -4.96 -24.04
C ALA A 129 -23.54 -3.84 -23.18
N VAL A 130 -22.89 -2.67 -23.13
CA VAL A 130 -23.43 -1.48 -22.47
C VAL A 130 -24.72 -1.03 -23.14
N SER A 131 -24.76 -1.03 -24.48
CA SER A 131 -25.99 -0.72 -25.24
C SER A 131 -27.12 -1.74 -24.98
N ALA A 132 -26.78 -2.97 -24.61
CA ALA A 132 -27.72 -4.02 -24.19
C ALA A 132 -28.10 -3.95 -22.69
N GLY A 133 -27.55 -2.99 -21.94
CA GLY A 133 -27.88 -2.73 -20.54
C GLY A 133 -26.89 -3.28 -19.51
N MET A 134 -25.70 -3.73 -19.91
CA MET A 134 -24.61 -4.05 -18.97
C MET A 134 -24.08 -2.75 -18.34
N SER A 135 -23.76 -2.78 -17.04
CA SER A 135 -23.18 -1.61 -16.37
C SER A 135 -21.72 -1.40 -16.76
N LEU A 136 -21.30 -0.13 -16.87
CA LEU A 136 -19.90 0.24 -17.08
C LEU A 136 -18.99 -0.23 -15.94
N PHE A 137 -19.53 -0.39 -14.72
CA PHE A 137 -18.77 -0.94 -13.59
C PHE A 137 -18.50 -2.44 -13.74
N GLU A 138 -19.37 -3.18 -14.42
CA GLU A 138 -19.19 -4.61 -14.68
C GLU A 138 -18.14 -4.88 -15.77
N LEU A 139 -17.93 -3.90 -16.67
CA LEU A 139 -16.86 -3.95 -17.67
C LEU A 139 -15.45 -3.81 -17.06
N LYS A 140 -15.35 -3.34 -15.81
CA LYS A 140 -14.07 -3.06 -15.10
C LYS A 140 -13.08 -2.23 -15.93
N VAL A 141 -13.58 -1.24 -16.69
CA VAL A 141 -12.73 -0.45 -17.59
C VAL A 141 -11.59 0.22 -16.79
N PRO A 142 -10.31 0.05 -17.21
CA PRO A 142 -9.19 0.69 -16.55
C PRO A 142 -9.37 2.21 -16.47
N GLY A 143 -9.06 2.80 -15.31
CA GLY A 143 -9.14 4.24 -15.08
C GLY A 143 -10.50 4.76 -14.56
N LEU A 144 -11.59 3.98 -14.67
CA LEU A 144 -12.86 4.34 -14.02
C LEU A 144 -12.74 4.33 -12.49
N MET A 145 -13.53 5.18 -11.83
CA MET A 145 -13.76 5.05 -10.39
C MET A 145 -14.59 3.79 -10.12
N THR A 146 -14.25 3.01 -9.11
CA THR A 146 -15.11 1.87 -8.71
C THR A 146 -16.37 2.37 -7.98
N PRO A 147 -17.44 1.55 -7.89
CA PRO A 147 -18.63 1.91 -7.11
C PRO A 147 -18.29 2.32 -5.68
N GLU A 148 -17.38 1.60 -5.03
CA GLU A 148 -16.94 1.87 -3.67
C GLU A 148 -16.19 3.20 -3.57
N GLU A 149 -15.31 3.48 -4.54
CA GLU A 149 -14.61 4.78 -4.61
C GLU A 149 -15.60 5.93 -4.77
N ILE A 150 -16.68 5.77 -5.54
CA ILE A 150 -17.71 6.80 -5.71
C ILE A 150 -18.50 7.00 -4.42
N GLU A 151 -18.95 5.93 -3.76
CA GLU A 151 -19.71 6.03 -2.51
C GLU A 151 -18.88 6.63 -1.36
N GLU A 152 -17.58 6.32 -1.28
CA GLU A 152 -16.71 6.90 -0.26
C GLU A 152 -16.31 8.34 -0.56
N GLN A 153 -16.13 8.69 -1.83
CA GLN A 153 -15.55 9.97 -2.23
C GLN A 153 -16.60 11.00 -2.67
N LEU A 154 -17.84 10.63 -2.95
CA LEU A 154 -18.82 11.56 -3.53
C LEU A 154 -20.21 11.31 -2.94
N ASP A 155 -20.83 12.37 -2.41
CA ASP A 155 -22.26 12.33 -2.08
C ASP A 155 -23.07 12.59 -3.36
N LEU A 156 -23.39 11.52 -4.07
CA LEU A 156 -24.17 11.54 -5.31
C LEU A 156 -25.51 12.29 -5.15
N GLY A 157 -26.07 12.34 -3.93
CA GLY A 157 -27.34 13.01 -3.65
C GLY A 157 -27.30 14.54 -3.73
N THR A 158 -26.09 15.12 -3.75
CA THR A 158 -25.87 16.58 -3.68
C THR A 158 -25.24 17.16 -4.94
N ILE A 159 -24.91 16.33 -5.93
CA ILE A 159 -24.23 16.77 -7.14
C ILE A 159 -25.24 17.42 -8.10
N PRO A 160 -25.04 18.69 -8.51
CA PRO A 160 -25.94 19.35 -9.46
C PRO A 160 -25.75 18.78 -10.88
N ILE A 161 -26.87 18.45 -11.54
CA ILE A 161 -26.87 17.87 -12.89
C ILE A 161 -27.66 18.77 -13.83
N LYS A 162 -27.08 19.05 -15.01
CA LYS A 162 -27.72 19.85 -16.05
C LYS A 162 -28.30 18.93 -17.14
N ILE A 163 -29.60 19.00 -17.38
CA ILE A 163 -30.30 18.24 -18.42
C ILE A 163 -30.92 19.23 -19.43
N GLY A 164 -30.54 19.12 -20.71
CA GLY A 164 -31.26 19.77 -21.82
C GLY A 164 -31.23 21.31 -21.85
N GLY A 165 -30.05 21.94 -21.81
CA GLY A 165 -29.86 23.38 -22.07
C GLY A 165 -30.33 24.33 -20.96
N ARG A 166 -31.37 23.97 -20.21
CA ARG A 166 -31.75 24.66 -18.96
C ARG A 166 -30.77 24.25 -17.87
N MET A 167 -30.14 25.23 -17.23
CA MET A 167 -29.62 25.00 -15.89
C MET A 167 -30.85 24.68 -15.04
N ALA A 168 -31.09 23.40 -14.78
CA ALA A 168 -31.76 23.08 -13.54
C ALA A 168 -30.78 23.51 -12.45
N GLU A 169 -30.82 24.79 -12.07
CA GLU A 169 -30.54 25.19 -10.70
C GLU A 169 -31.62 24.56 -9.82
N ALA A 170 -31.62 23.23 -9.76
CA ALA A 170 -32.26 22.53 -8.70
C ALA A 170 -31.32 22.74 -7.52
N GLN A 171 -31.64 23.77 -6.71
CA GLN A 171 -31.38 23.70 -5.28
C GLN A 171 -31.57 22.25 -4.85
N THR A 172 -30.51 21.66 -4.29
CA THR A 172 -30.55 20.57 -3.29
C THR A 172 -31.83 19.73 -3.30
N ASN A 173 -31.72 18.46 -3.72
CA ASN A 173 -32.56 17.31 -3.32
C ASN A 173 -33.23 16.47 -4.43
N MET A 174 -33.05 16.77 -5.72
CA MET A 174 -33.74 15.97 -6.76
C MET A 174 -33.38 14.47 -6.77
N ALA A 175 -32.16 14.12 -6.35
CA ALA A 175 -31.72 12.73 -6.25
C ALA A 175 -32.39 12.00 -5.07
N LYS A 176 -32.52 12.64 -3.89
CA LYS A 176 -33.24 12.07 -2.73
C LYS A 176 -34.76 12.07 -2.89
N ASP A 177 -35.31 12.95 -3.73
CA ASP A 177 -36.74 13.02 -4.01
C ASP A 177 -37.22 11.99 -5.06
N LEU A 178 -36.30 11.23 -5.67
CA LEU A 178 -36.63 10.05 -6.46
C LEU A 178 -36.93 8.88 -5.50
N VAL A 179 -38.18 8.42 -5.51
CA VAL A 179 -38.74 7.36 -4.64
C VAL A 179 -37.88 6.08 -4.55
N SER A 180 -37.01 5.84 -5.54
CA SER A 180 -36.14 4.66 -5.61
C SER A 180 -34.65 4.93 -5.35
N TRP A 181 -34.22 6.15 -5.01
CA TRP A 181 -32.79 6.48 -4.91
C TRP A 181 -32.04 5.69 -3.84
N ASP A 182 -32.60 5.63 -2.63
CA ASP A 182 -32.00 4.95 -1.49
C ASP A 182 -32.04 3.42 -1.62
N SER A 183 -32.97 2.88 -2.42
CA SER A 183 -33.09 1.44 -2.70
C SER A 183 -32.34 0.98 -3.96
N SER A 184 -31.82 1.90 -4.77
CA SER A 184 -31.09 1.59 -6.00
C SER A 184 -29.60 1.33 -5.77
N LYS A 185 -29.01 0.41 -6.56
CA LYS A 185 -27.58 0.10 -6.55
C LYS A 185 -26.83 0.89 -7.61
N LEU A 186 -25.57 1.26 -7.34
CA LEU A 186 -24.70 1.96 -8.29
C LEU A 186 -24.36 1.12 -9.53
N THR A 187 -24.36 -0.20 -9.39
CA THR A 187 -24.10 -1.15 -10.48
C THR A 187 -25.30 -1.39 -11.40
N ASP A 188 -26.45 -0.77 -11.13
CA ASP A 188 -27.64 -0.90 -11.97
C ASP A 188 -27.77 0.29 -12.93
N SER A 189 -27.28 0.10 -14.16
CA SER A 189 -27.26 1.09 -15.25
C SER A 189 -28.64 1.56 -15.71
N ARG A 190 -29.73 0.92 -15.23
CA ARG A 190 -31.12 1.32 -15.55
C ARG A 190 -31.69 2.31 -14.54
N THR A 191 -31.05 2.48 -13.39
CA THR A 191 -31.50 3.39 -12.33
C THR A 191 -30.86 4.76 -12.46
N ALA A 192 -31.53 5.81 -12.00
CA ALA A 192 -30.95 7.16 -11.98
C ALA A 192 -29.61 7.20 -11.21
N LYS A 193 -29.51 6.46 -10.11
CA LYS A 193 -28.29 6.36 -9.29
C LYS A 193 -27.15 5.66 -10.03
N GLY A 194 -27.43 4.57 -10.75
CA GLY A 194 -26.43 3.90 -11.59
C GLY A 194 -26.01 4.75 -12.79
N ILE A 195 -26.94 5.37 -13.51
CA ILE A 195 -26.63 6.26 -14.64
C ILE A 195 -25.75 7.44 -14.18
N ILE A 196 -26.10 8.08 -13.07
CA ILE A 196 -25.32 9.19 -12.50
C ILE A 196 -23.97 8.70 -12.00
N GLY A 197 -23.92 7.54 -11.35
CA GLY A 197 -22.69 6.87 -10.91
C GLY A 197 -21.74 6.60 -12.07
N GLU A 198 -22.23 6.01 -13.16
CA GLU A 198 -21.46 5.74 -14.37
C GLU A 198 -20.98 7.03 -15.04
N LEU A 199 -21.83 8.06 -15.14
CA LEU A 199 -21.47 9.34 -15.74
C LEU A 199 -20.40 10.09 -14.93
N ILE A 200 -20.41 9.93 -13.61
CA ILE A 200 -19.38 10.44 -12.70
C ILE A 200 -18.10 9.60 -12.80
N ALA A 201 -18.21 8.28 -12.88
CA ALA A 201 -17.08 7.37 -13.07
C ALA A 201 -16.34 7.69 -14.38
N CYS A 202 -17.09 8.02 -15.42
CA CYS A 202 -16.59 8.39 -16.74
C CYS A 202 -16.22 9.87 -16.88
N ARG A 203 -16.19 10.66 -15.79
CA ARG A 203 -15.93 12.10 -15.90
C ARG A 203 -14.54 12.33 -16.52
N PRO A 204 -14.46 12.83 -17.76
CA PRO A 204 -13.18 12.95 -18.43
C PRO A 204 -12.36 14.03 -17.74
N ILE A 205 -11.05 13.79 -17.65
CA ILE A 205 -10.11 14.84 -17.27
C ILE A 205 -10.19 15.91 -18.36
N ARG A 206 -10.65 17.11 -17.98
CA ARG A 206 -10.82 18.21 -18.93
C ARG A 206 -9.48 18.54 -19.58
N ASN A 207 -9.49 18.72 -20.90
CA ASN A 207 -8.31 19.05 -21.70
C ASN A 207 -7.18 18.01 -21.59
N LEU A 208 -7.50 16.75 -21.31
CA LEU A 208 -6.50 15.68 -21.40
C LEU A 208 -6.03 15.58 -22.86
N PRO A 209 -4.71 15.67 -23.13
CA PRO A 209 -4.19 15.61 -24.49
C PRO A 209 -4.34 14.18 -25.05
N GLU A 210 -4.64 14.06 -26.35
CA GLU A 210 -4.72 12.75 -27.02
C GLU A 210 -3.36 12.05 -27.10
N SER A 211 -2.27 12.83 -27.18
CA SER A 211 -0.90 12.34 -27.19
C SER A 211 0.05 13.35 -26.54
N ILE A 212 1.19 12.85 -26.06
CA ILE A 212 2.28 13.66 -25.52
C ILE A 212 3.59 13.18 -26.14
N ASP A 213 4.51 14.10 -26.39
CA ASP A 213 5.85 13.80 -26.87
C ASP A 213 6.85 13.96 -25.74
N VAL A 214 7.42 12.85 -25.27
CA VAL A 214 8.41 12.83 -24.19
C VAL A 214 9.62 12.03 -24.64
N SER A 215 10.82 12.56 -24.37
CA SER A 215 12.06 11.87 -24.70
C SER A 215 12.18 10.53 -23.94
N PRO A 216 12.70 9.46 -24.56
CA PRO A 216 12.94 8.19 -23.85
C PRO A 216 13.96 8.34 -22.71
N ASP A 217 14.88 9.30 -22.82
CA ASP A 217 15.92 9.60 -21.84
C ASP A 217 15.47 10.56 -20.72
N ALA A 218 14.31 11.18 -20.90
CA ALA A 218 13.73 12.05 -19.89
C ALA A 218 13.31 11.28 -18.64
N SER A 219 13.16 12.02 -17.54
CA SER A 219 12.56 11.49 -16.32
C SER A 219 11.08 11.13 -16.55
N ALA A 220 10.62 10.05 -15.93
CA ALA A 220 9.21 9.67 -15.89
C ALA A 220 8.30 10.78 -15.32
N ALA A 221 8.85 11.69 -14.50
CA ALA A 221 8.13 12.88 -14.04
C ALA A 221 7.75 13.85 -15.16
N GLU A 222 8.43 13.82 -16.32
CA GLU A 222 8.09 14.67 -17.48
C GLU A 222 6.74 14.26 -18.10
N ILE A 223 6.40 12.97 -18.11
CA ILE A 223 5.07 12.48 -18.51
C ILE A 223 3.99 13.20 -17.68
N TYR A 224 4.18 13.23 -16.36
CA TYR A 224 3.26 13.89 -15.45
C TYR A 224 3.18 15.40 -15.69
N LYS A 225 4.32 16.06 -15.95
CA LYS A 225 4.37 17.51 -16.22
C LYS A 225 3.63 17.88 -17.50
N GLU A 226 3.84 17.16 -18.60
CA GLU A 226 3.17 17.45 -19.87
C GLU A 226 1.66 17.21 -19.77
N ILE A 227 1.23 16.13 -19.12
CA ILE A 227 -0.20 15.87 -18.87
C ILE A 227 -0.80 16.96 -17.98
N ALA A 228 -0.13 17.34 -16.88
CA ALA A 228 -0.59 18.39 -15.97
C ALA A 228 -0.71 19.75 -16.68
N LYS A 229 0.28 20.10 -17.49
CA LYS A 229 0.31 21.35 -18.27
C LYS A 229 -0.83 21.41 -19.28
N ALA A 230 -1.07 20.34 -20.03
CA ALA A 230 -2.14 20.27 -21.02
C ALA A 230 -3.53 20.26 -20.37
N SER A 231 -3.73 19.42 -19.35
CA SER A 231 -5.01 19.27 -18.66
C SER A 231 -5.35 20.43 -17.71
N LYS A 232 -4.34 21.23 -17.30
CA LYS A 232 -4.42 22.25 -16.23
C LYS A 232 -4.79 21.66 -14.87
N PHE A 233 -4.47 20.40 -14.63
CA PHE A 233 -4.58 19.76 -13.33
C PHE A 233 -3.27 19.86 -12.57
N ASP A 234 -3.37 19.88 -11.24
CA ASP A 234 -2.19 19.76 -10.38
C ASP A 234 -1.52 18.39 -10.57
N ILE A 235 -0.20 18.38 -10.68
CA ILE A 235 0.59 17.18 -10.97
C ILE A 235 0.41 16.08 -9.93
N HIS A 236 0.16 16.44 -8.67
CA HIS A 236 0.00 15.47 -7.58
C HIS A 236 -1.38 14.84 -7.56
N ARG A 237 -2.38 15.43 -8.25
CA ARG A 237 -3.70 14.83 -8.43
C ARG A 237 -3.72 13.73 -9.47
N LEU A 238 -2.73 13.68 -10.34
CA LEU A 238 -2.72 12.73 -11.44
C LEU A 238 -2.07 11.41 -11.01
N ARG A 239 -2.66 10.30 -11.43
CA ARG A 239 -2.05 8.97 -11.42
C ARG A 239 -1.98 8.48 -12.85
N VAL A 240 -0.78 8.11 -13.30
CA VAL A 240 -0.56 7.57 -14.64
C VAL A 240 -0.25 6.08 -14.53
N THR A 241 -0.96 5.27 -15.30
CA THR A 241 -0.74 3.83 -15.42
C THR A 241 -0.45 3.46 -16.87
N LYS A 242 0.28 2.37 -17.10
CA LYS A 242 0.49 1.86 -18.45
C LYS A 242 -0.78 1.17 -18.92
N GLY A 243 -1.21 1.45 -20.15
CA GLY A 243 -2.36 0.76 -20.74
C GLY A 243 -2.10 -0.72 -21.04
N SER A 244 -0.84 -1.17 -21.05
CA SER A 244 -0.48 -2.56 -21.34
C SER A 244 -0.74 -3.54 -20.19
N ASP A 245 -0.49 -3.11 -18.95
CA ASP A 245 -0.50 -3.98 -17.75
C ASP A 245 -1.16 -3.31 -16.53
N GLY A 246 -1.62 -2.06 -16.65
CA GLY A 246 -2.18 -1.28 -15.54
C GLY A 246 -1.15 -0.87 -14.48
N ALA A 247 0.15 -1.12 -14.68
CA ALA A 247 1.17 -0.80 -13.71
C ALA A 247 1.35 0.72 -13.59
N ALA A 248 1.50 1.22 -12.36
CA ALA A 248 1.69 2.64 -12.11
C ALA A 248 3.07 3.12 -12.58
N ILE A 249 3.10 4.24 -13.31
CA ILE A 249 4.34 4.92 -13.66
C ILE A 249 4.79 5.75 -12.46
N PRO A 250 6.05 5.65 -12.00
CA PRO A 250 6.52 6.45 -10.88
C PRO A 250 6.64 7.92 -11.26
N ASN A 251 6.03 8.82 -10.49
CA ASN A 251 6.24 10.26 -10.59
C ASN A 251 7.51 10.65 -9.81
N GLY A 252 8.68 10.41 -10.41
CA GLY A 252 9.97 10.70 -9.80
C GLY A 252 11.06 11.02 -10.82
N SER A 253 12.05 11.80 -10.40
CA SER A 253 13.23 12.16 -11.20
C SER A 253 14.10 10.96 -11.57
N ASP A 254 13.99 9.88 -10.80
CA ASP A 254 15.03 8.86 -10.73
C ASP A 254 14.83 7.69 -11.70
N VAL A 255 13.67 7.65 -12.38
CA VAL A 255 13.31 6.62 -13.35
C VAL A 255 13.17 7.30 -14.71
N LYS A 256 13.84 6.79 -15.74
CA LYS A 256 13.65 7.30 -17.10
C LYS A 256 12.38 6.74 -17.73
N VAL A 257 11.82 7.45 -18.70
CA VAL A 257 10.65 6.96 -19.47
C VAL A 257 10.93 5.58 -20.06
N HIS A 258 12.12 5.37 -20.63
CA HIS A 258 12.49 4.07 -21.20
C HIS A 258 12.45 2.91 -20.17
N ASP A 259 12.87 3.15 -18.92
CA ASP A 259 12.93 2.14 -17.86
C ASP A 259 11.54 1.70 -17.38
N THR A 260 10.53 2.53 -17.61
CA THR A 260 9.14 2.18 -17.30
C THR A 260 8.57 1.11 -18.24
N GLY A 261 9.22 0.85 -19.38
CA GLY A 261 8.71 -0.06 -20.41
C GLY A 261 7.72 0.59 -21.40
N VAL A 262 7.37 1.86 -21.21
CA VAL A 262 6.60 2.65 -22.19
C VAL A 262 7.47 2.93 -23.41
N ARG A 263 6.91 2.80 -24.61
CA ARG A 263 7.56 2.98 -25.91
C ARG A 263 6.75 3.94 -26.79
N ASN A 264 7.26 4.22 -27.98
CA ASN A 264 6.54 5.04 -28.95
C ASN A 264 5.15 4.44 -29.22
N LYS A 265 4.11 5.29 -29.17
CA LYS A 265 2.69 4.91 -29.29
C LYS A 265 2.16 3.95 -28.22
N SER A 266 2.84 3.81 -27.08
CA SER A 266 2.26 3.09 -25.94
C SER A 266 1.05 3.85 -25.37
N ALA A 267 0.01 3.12 -25.03
CA ALA A 267 -1.13 3.66 -24.31
C ALA A 267 -0.77 3.93 -22.84
N ILE A 268 -1.25 5.05 -22.31
CA ILE A 268 -1.19 5.40 -20.89
C ILE A 268 -2.58 5.82 -20.43
N ASP A 269 -2.96 5.41 -19.24
CA ASP A 269 -4.21 5.83 -18.61
C ASP A 269 -3.92 6.86 -17.54
N VAL A 270 -4.77 7.89 -17.46
CA VAL A 270 -4.62 8.99 -16.51
C VAL A 270 -5.87 9.04 -15.64
N LYS A 271 -5.68 8.91 -14.33
CA LYS A 271 -6.74 9.01 -13.32
C LYS A 271 -6.52 10.25 -12.45
N ASP A 272 -7.60 11.01 -12.21
CA ASP A 272 -7.62 12.08 -11.22
C ASP A 272 -7.94 11.50 -9.84
N LEU A 273 -7.02 11.66 -8.90
CA LEU A 273 -7.12 11.21 -7.50
C LEU A 273 -7.94 12.16 -6.62
N GLY A 274 -8.43 13.27 -7.18
CA GLY A 274 -9.10 14.33 -6.42
C GLY A 274 -8.10 15.18 -5.61
N PRO A 275 -8.59 16.13 -4.79
CA PRO A 275 -7.75 17.04 -4.02
C PRO A 275 -6.75 16.31 -3.10
N GLN A 276 -5.47 16.67 -3.26
CA GLN A 276 -4.35 16.06 -2.53
C GLN A 276 -3.75 17.06 -1.54
N ILE A 277 -3.12 16.53 -0.49
CA ILE A 277 -2.34 17.29 0.49
C ILE A 277 -0.99 16.59 0.72
N SER A 278 0.06 17.37 0.98
CA SER A 278 1.40 16.81 1.23
C SER A 278 1.43 15.99 2.52
N TRP A 279 2.16 14.88 2.53
CA TRP A 279 2.35 14.09 3.75
C TRP A 279 2.99 14.90 4.88
N GLN A 280 3.92 15.79 4.55
CA GLN A 280 4.55 16.67 5.53
C GLN A 280 3.51 17.55 6.24
N THR A 281 2.60 18.17 5.49
CA THR A 281 1.52 18.99 6.06
C THR A 281 0.59 18.15 6.94
N VAL A 282 0.29 16.91 6.53
CA VAL A 282 -0.57 16.01 7.33
C VAL A 282 0.06 15.72 8.69
N PHE A 283 1.35 15.36 8.72
CA PHE A 283 2.05 15.09 9.97
C PHE A 283 2.19 16.33 10.87
N ILE A 284 2.39 17.52 10.29
CA ILE A 284 2.36 18.77 11.05
C ILE A 284 0.98 18.96 11.70
N VAL A 285 -0.11 18.85 10.95
CA VAL A 285 -1.46 19.02 11.53
C VAL A 285 -1.76 17.94 12.59
N GLU A 286 -1.30 16.72 12.36
CA GLU A 286 -1.44 15.59 13.29
C GLU A 286 -0.79 15.87 14.65
N TYR A 287 0.44 16.37 14.67
CA TYR A 287 1.22 16.60 15.90
C TYR A 287 0.97 17.98 16.54
N LEU A 288 0.59 18.98 15.75
CA LEU A 288 0.27 20.32 16.24
C LEU A 288 -0.93 20.31 17.20
N GLY A 289 -1.88 19.40 16.98
CA GLY A 289 -3.05 19.25 17.86
C GLY A 289 -2.67 19.01 19.32
N PRO A 290 -2.09 17.85 19.67
CA PRO A 290 -1.62 17.59 21.02
C PRO A 290 -0.66 18.66 21.55
N LEU A 291 0.24 19.18 20.71
CA LEU A 291 1.20 20.23 21.08
C LEU A 291 0.51 21.51 21.56
N LEU A 292 -0.65 21.87 21.00
CA LEU A 292 -1.45 23.02 21.42
C LEU A 292 -2.44 22.66 22.55
N ILE A 293 -3.09 21.50 22.47
CA ILE A 293 -4.14 21.08 23.41
C ILE A 293 -3.57 20.93 24.83
N HIS A 294 -2.38 20.34 24.98
CA HIS A 294 -1.78 20.14 26.30
C HIS A 294 -1.55 21.46 27.08
N PRO A 295 -0.84 22.47 26.52
CA PRO A 295 -0.73 23.78 27.15
C PRO A 295 -2.06 24.47 27.39
N LEU A 296 -2.99 24.44 26.41
CA LEU A 296 -4.30 25.08 26.54
C LEU A 296 -5.10 24.50 27.70
N MET A 297 -5.19 23.17 27.80
CA MET A 297 -5.91 22.49 28.88
C MET A 297 -5.24 22.72 30.24
N TYR A 298 -3.89 22.76 30.28
CA TYR A 298 -3.15 23.05 31.50
C TYR A 298 -3.39 24.48 32.00
N LEU A 299 -3.42 25.47 31.10
CA LEU A 299 -3.71 26.87 31.44
C LEU A 299 -5.19 27.09 31.78
N ALA A 300 -6.09 26.35 31.13
CA ALA A 300 -7.53 26.42 31.36
C ALA A 300 -8.01 25.69 32.62
N ARG A 301 -7.10 25.09 33.42
CA ARG A 301 -7.45 24.35 34.66
C ARG A 301 -8.40 25.11 35.61
N PRO A 302 -8.23 26.42 35.89
CA PRO A 302 -9.14 27.16 36.77
C PRO A 302 -10.57 27.20 36.26
N ILE A 303 -10.76 27.22 34.93
CA ILE A 303 -12.06 27.29 34.28
C ILE A 303 -12.65 25.89 34.16
N LEU A 304 -11.87 24.92 33.70
CA LEU A 304 -12.34 23.57 33.38
C LEU A 304 -12.68 22.74 34.62
N TYR A 305 -11.90 22.88 35.69
CA TYR A 305 -12.05 22.06 36.89
C TYR A 305 -12.39 22.86 38.15
N ASN A 306 -12.69 24.16 37.99
CA ASN A 306 -13.01 25.07 39.09
C ASN A 306 -11.96 25.01 40.23
N THR A 307 -10.67 25.07 39.88
CA THR A 307 -9.59 24.90 40.87
C THR A 307 -9.39 26.12 41.78
N HIS A 308 -10.16 27.20 41.58
CA HIS A 308 -10.05 28.45 42.34
C HIS A 308 -8.61 29.02 42.41
N GLY A 309 -7.84 28.84 41.33
CA GLY A 309 -6.44 29.31 41.26
C GLY A 309 -5.41 28.36 41.89
N ALA A 310 -5.80 27.17 42.35
CA ALA A 310 -4.87 26.19 42.89
C ALA A 310 -3.80 25.80 41.84
N PRO A 311 -2.49 25.88 42.19
CA PRO A 311 -1.43 25.58 41.26
C PRO A 311 -1.45 24.10 40.84
N ALA A 312 -0.96 23.81 39.64
CA ALA A 312 -0.77 22.41 39.22
C ALA A 312 0.39 21.79 39.99
N SER A 313 0.28 20.48 40.26
CA SER A 313 1.32 19.70 40.93
C SER A 313 2.60 19.60 40.09
N SER A 314 3.70 19.19 40.72
CA SER A 314 4.97 18.93 40.03
C SER A 314 4.85 17.84 38.96
N LEU A 315 4.08 16.78 39.21
CA LEU A 315 3.88 15.71 38.22
C LEU A 315 3.02 16.18 37.03
N GLN A 316 1.99 16.99 37.27
CA GLN A 316 1.19 17.58 36.18
C GLN A 316 2.03 18.47 35.26
N ARG A 317 2.92 19.28 35.84
CA ARG A 317 3.88 20.10 35.10
C ARG A 317 4.89 19.24 34.33
N LEU A 318 5.40 18.19 34.97
CA LEU A 318 6.34 17.28 34.34
C LEU A 318 5.71 16.53 33.16
N THR A 319 4.47 16.06 33.29
CA THR A 319 3.75 15.42 32.19
C THR A 319 3.49 16.39 31.04
N LEU A 320 3.10 17.64 31.32
CA LEU A 320 3.01 18.69 30.29
C LEU A 320 4.34 18.84 29.54
N LEU A 321 5.45 18.96 30.27
CA LEU A 321 6.76 19.14 29.67
C LEU A 321 7.14 17.94 28.78
N MET A 322 6.91 16.71 29.24
CA MET A 322 7.19 15.50 28.46
C MET A 322 6.35 15.45 27.17
N CYS A 323 5.05 15.72 27.25
CA CYS A 323 4.18 15.75 26.07
C CYS A 323 4.60 16.85 25.08
N VAL A 324 4.90 18.06 25.56
CA VAL A 324 5.36 19.17 24.71
C VAL A 324 6.71 18.83 24.05
N ILE A 325 7.67 18.27 24.80
CA ILE A 325 8.96 17.85 24.25
C ILE A 325 8.76 16.78 23.17
N HIS A 326 7.93 15.77 23.44
CA HIS A 326 7.61 14.71 22.48
C HIS A 326 7.06 15.31 21.18
N PHE A 327 5.97 16.07 21.25
CA PHE A 327 5.33 16.60 20.04
C PHE A 327 6.16 17.68 19.34
N ALA A 328 6.89 18.53 20.06
CA ALA A 328 7.82 19.49 19.44
C ALA A 328 8.95 18.78 18.68
N LYS A 329 9.47 17.68 19.23
CA LYS A 329 10.45 16.83 18.54
C LYS A 329 9.84 16.14 17.32
N ARG A 330 8.58 15.66 17.39
CA ARG A 330 7.87 15.08 16.23
C ARG A 330 7.66 16.11 15.10
N GLU A 331 7.36 17.36 15.44
CA GLU A 331 7.29 18.47 14.48
C GLU A 331 8.64 18.73 13.83
N TYR A 332 9.70 18.83 14.65
CA TYR A 332 11.07 18.99 14.15
C TYR A 332 11.47 17.85 13.21
N GLU A 333 11.22 16.60 13.59
CA GLU A 333 11.51 15.43 12.75
C GLU A 333 10.74 15.49 11.42
N THR A 334 9.48 15.93 11.45
CA THR A 334 8.64 16.06 10.25
C THR A 334 9.16 17.14 9.29
N LEU A 335 9.69 18.23 9.81
CA LEU A 335 10.23 19.33 9.01
C LEU A 335 11.63 19.03 8.46
N PHE A 336 12.49 18.40 9.27
CA PHE A 336 13.93 18.36 8.99
C PHE A 336 14.54 16.95 8.84
N VAL A 337 13.84 15.89 9.27
CA VAL A 337 14.38 14.52 9.27
C VAL A 337 13.64 13.60 8.30
N HIS A 338 12.31 13.60 8.30
CA HIS A 338 11.51 12.65 7.53
C HIS A 338 11.64 12.85 6.01
N ARG A 339 11.77 11.74 5.27
CA ARG A 339 11.71 11.68 3.80
C ARG A 339 10.54 10.78 3.38
N PHE A 340 9.46 11.38 2.89
CA PHE A 340 8.23 10.65 2.50
C PHE A 340 8.41 9.93 1.16
N SER A 341 7.84 8.72 1.00
CA SER A 341 7.92 7.96 -0.26
C SER A 341 6.87 8.35 -1.29
N SER A 342 5.79 8.96 -0.82
CA SER A 342 4.74 9.55 -1.66
C SER A 342 4.72 11.04 -1.32
N ALA A 343 4.55 11.89 -2.33
CA ALA A 343 4.49 13.33 -2.11
C ALA A 343 3.22 13.71 -1.33
N THR A 344 2.10 13.07 -1.65
CA THR A 344 0.77 13.46 -1.17
C THR A 344 -0.13 12.29 -0.78
N MET A 345 -1.26 12.63 -0.16
CA MET A 345 -2.41 11.76 0.08
C MET A 345 -3.74 12.52 -0.11
N PRO A 346 -4.88 11.82 -0.25
CA PRO A 346 -6.19 12.47 -0.36
C PRO A 346 -6.52 13.34 0.86
N ILE A 347 -6.96 14.58 0.63
CA ILE A 347 -7.14 15.58 1.70
C ILE A 347 -8.11 15.14 2.80
N ARG A 348 -9.16 14.36 2.46
CA ARG A 348 -10.17 13.90 3.41
C ARG A 348 -9.60 13.03 4.53
N ASN A 349 -8.48 12.35 4.29
CA ASN A 349 -7.84 11.51 5.30
C ASN A 349 -7.21 12.34 6.43
N ILE A 350 -7.02 13.66 6.26
CA ILE A 350 -6.48 14.53 7.32
C ILE A 350 -7.36 14.50 8.57
N TYR A 351 -8.69 14.43 8.41
CA TYR A 351 -9.63 14.42 9.54
C TYR A 351 -9.54 13.11 10.33
N LYS A 352 -9.43 11.98 9.62
CA LYS A 352 -9.28 10.65 10.24
C LYS A 352 -7.95 10.55 10.98
N ASN A 353 -6.85 10.94 10.33
CA ASN A 353 -5.51 10.87 10.91
C ASN A 353 -5.38 11.82 12.11
N SER A 354 -5.73 13.09 11.94
CA SER A 354 -5.57 14.10 13.00
C SER A 354 -6.55 13.87 14.15
N GLY A 355 -7.80 13.47 13.85
CA GLY A 355 -8.81 13.23 14.87
C GLY A 355 -8.38 12.20 15.91
N TYR A 356 -7.68 11.14 15.49
CA TYR A 356 -7.13 10.14 16.42
C TYR A 356 -6.16 10.76 17.43
N TYR A 357 -5.16 11.53 16.97
CA TYR A 357 -4.17 12.14 17.85
C TYR A 357 -4.78 13.26 18.70
N TRP A 358 -5.62 14.11 18.12
CA TRP A 358 -6.20 15.23 18.82
C TRP A 358 -7.15 14.78 19.93
N ILE A 359 -7.94 13.72 19.70
CA ILE A 359 -8.89 13.21 20.68
C ILE A 359 -8.17 12.37 21.74
N PHE A 360 -7.43 11.33 21.34
CA PHE A 360 -6.86 10.40 22.30
C PHE A 360 -5.56 10.91 22.94
N SER A 361 -4.70 11.54 22.15
CA SER A 361 -3.43 12.08 22.65
C SER A 361 -3.52 13.50 23.17
N GLY A 362 -4.32 14.35 22.54
CA GLY A 362 -4.58 15.71 23.02
C GLY A 362 -5.60 15.73 24.16
N LEU A 363 -6.88 15.65 23.81
CA LEU A 363 -7.99 15.95 24.73
C LEU A 363 -8.11 14.93 25.87
N ASN A 364 -8.13 13.63 25.58
CA ASN A 364 -8.31 12.59 26.60
C ASN A 364 -7.18 12.62 27.63
N LEU A 365 -5.94 12.55 27.17
CA LEU A 365 -4.75 12.62 28.01
C LEU A 365 -4.68 13.91 28.84
N ALA A 366 -4.85 15.07 28.21
CA ALA A 366 -4.80 16.35 28.90
C ALA A 366 -5.93 16.51 29.93
N TYR A 367 -7.17 16.14 29.55
CA TYR A 367 -8.34 16.28 30.41
C TYR A 367 -8.22 15.48 31.71
N TRP A 368 -7.76 14.23 31.64
CA TRP A 368 -7.65 13.39 32.83
C TRP A 368 -6.38 13.65 33.65
N THR A 369 -5.31 14.13 33.01
CA THR A 369 -4.04 14.39 33.71
C THR A 369 -4.07 15.70 34.49
N TYR A 370 -4.70 16.76 33.96
CA TYR A 370 -4.62 18.09 34.56
C TYR A 370 -5.72 18.40 35.59
N GLY A 371 -6.67 17.48 35.75
CA GLY A 371 -7.71 17.59 36.77
C GLY A 371 -7.16 17.54 38.21
N PRO A 372 -7.83 18.20 39.16
CA PRO A 372 -7.39 18.26 40.57
C PRO A 372 -7.44 16.89 41.27
N ASN A 373 -8.31 15.98 40.81
CA ASN A 373 -8.45 14.63 41.36
C ASN A 373 -7.63 13.58 40.58
N SER A 374 -6.76 14.01 39.67
CA SER A 374 -5.93 13.11 38.89
C SER A 374 -4.88 12.42 39.78
N PRO A 375 -4.42 11.21 39.44
CA PRO A 375 -3.29 10.58 40.10
C PRO A 375 -2.03 11.46 40.06
N ALA A 376 -1.84 12.22 38.97
CA ALA A 376 -0.76 13.20 38.85
C ALA A 376 -0.88 14.38 39.84
N ALA A 377 -2.05 14.67 40.40
CA ALA A 377 -2.20 15.71 41.43
C ALA A 377 -1.69 15.25 42.82
N GLN A 378 -1.49 13.94 43.01
CA GLN A 378 -1.04 13.35 44.27
C GLN A 378 0.49 13.50 44.47
N PRO A 379 1.01 13.29 45.70
CA PRO A 379 2.44 13.33 45.96
C PRO A 379 3.24 12.34 45.10
N SER A 380 4.41 12.78 44.63
CA SER A 380 5.28 11.97 43.77
C SER A 380 6.07 10.93 44.55
N ASN A 381 6.14 9.71 44.04
CA ASN A 381 7.20 8.76 44.40
C ASN A 381 8.43 9.06 43.54
N ALA A 382 9.52 9.53 44.16
CA ALA A 382 10.71 9.97 43.46
C ALA A 382 11.35 8.87 42.60
N LEU A 383 11.42 7.63 43.11
CA LEU A 383 12.02 6.50 42.36
C LEU A 383 11.25 6.19 41.09
N ILE A 384 9.92 6.13 41.18
CA ILE A 384 9.05 5.87 40.01
C ILE A 384 9.11 7.05 39.03
N THR A 385 9.16 8.27 39.54
CA THR A 385 9.27 9.49 38.73
C THR A 385 10.58 9.51 37.94
N TYR A 386 11.72 9.23 38.60
CA TYR A 386 13.02 9.17 37.94
C TYR A 386 13.10 8.04 36.91
N LEU A 387 12.53 6.88 37.23
CA LEU A 387 12.42 5.78 36.27
C LEU A 387 11.59 6.21 35.04
N GLY A 388 10.43 6.82 35.25
CA GLY A 388 9.56 7.29 34.17
C GLY A 388 10.23 8.33 33.26
N VAL A 389 10.90 9.32 33.86
CA VAL A 389 11.67 10.33 33.11
C VAL A 389 12.83 9.70 32.34
N THR A 390 13.52 8.73 32.94
CA THR A 390 14.65 8.03 32.30
C THR A 390 14.19 7.20 31.11
N LEU A 391 13.10 6.43 31.26
CA LEU A 391 12.50 5.68 30.15
C LEU A 391 12.02 6.60 29.03
N PHE A 392 11.41 7.74 29.38
CA PHE A 392 11.02 8.76 28.41
C PHE A 392 12.23 9.29 27.63
N ALA A 393 13.28 9.74 28.33
CA ALA A 393 14.47 10.28 27.69
C ALA A 393 15.15 9.26 26.77
N ILE A 394 15.32 8.01 27.24
CA ILE A 394 15.90 6.92 26.44
C ILE A 394 15.02 6.63 25.22
N GLY A 395 13.70 6.53 25.41
CA GLY A 395 12.74 6.29 24.34
C GLY A 395 12.79 7.39 23.27
N GLU A 396 12.80 8.66 23.67
CA GLU A 396 12.85 9.78 22.73
C GLU A 396 14.15 9.82 21.92
N VAL A 397 15.29 9.66 22.58
CA VAL A 397 16.61 9.67 21.93
C VAL A 397 16.75 8.47 21.00
N ALA A 398 16.38 7.27 21.43
CA ALA A 398 16.48 6.07 20.61
C ALA A 398 15.50 6.09 19.42
N ASN A 399 14.30 6.64 19.62
CA ASN A 399 13.34 6.90 18.54
C ASN A 399 13.92 7.87 17.50
N TYR A 400 14.54 8.97 17.94
CA TYR A 400 15.20 9.94 17.03
C TYR A 400 16.33 9.30 16.22
N ILE A 401 17.24 8.57 16.89
CA ILE A 401 18.33 7.82 16.23
C ILE A 401 17.77 6.86 15.18
N THR A 402 16.63 6.24 15.47
CA THR A 402 15.98 5.35 14.50
C THR A 402 15.43 6.13 13.30
N HIS A 403 14.80 7.29 13.51
CA HIS A 403 14.31 8.12 12.41
C HIS A 403 15.44 8.66 11.52
N THR A 404 16.56 9.09 12.10
CA THR A 404 17.74 9.48 11.31
C THR A 404 18.32 8.31 10.54
N THR A 405 18.39 7.12 11.14
CA THR A 405 18.81 5.89 10.44
C THR A 405 17.89 5.58 9.26
N LEU A 406 16.56 5.69 9.43
CA LEU A 406 15.59 5.46 8.36
C LEU A 406 15.64 6.52 7.25
N ARG A 407 15.97 7.77 7.59
CA ARG A 407 16.22 8.84 6.61
C ARG A 407 17.43 8.49 5.73
N ASP A 408 18.51 8.03 6.34
CA ASP A 408 19.79 7.82 5.66
C ASP A 408 19.79 6.59 4.73
N LEU A 409 18.78 5.70 4.87
CA LEU A 409 18.52 4.63 3.90
C LEU A 409 18.14 5.13 2.51
N ARG A 410 17.78 6.41 2.37
CA ARG A 410 17.58 7.06 1.07
C ARG A 410 18.71 8.03 0.84
N ARG A 411 19.83 7.56 0.27
CA ARG A 411 20.91 8.45 -0.15
C ARG A 411 20.37 9.45 -1.19
N PRO A 412 20.72 10.74 -1.11
CA PRO A 412 20.36 11.71 -2.14
C PRO A 412 20.80 11.20 -3.52
N GLY A 413 19.86 11.06 -4.47
CA GLY A 413 20.16 10.65 -5.85
C GLY A 413 20.09 9.14 -6.17
N THR A 414 19.67 8.27 -5.24
CA THR A 414 19.49 6.83 -5.52
C THR A 414 18.12 6.30 -5.08
N THR A 415 17.55 5.37 -5.83
CA THR A 415 16.24 4.73 -5.55
C THR A 415 16.29 3.49 -4.67
N GLU A 416 17.49 2.99 -4.35
CA GLU A 416 17.64 1.77 -3.55
C GLU A 416 17.10 1.97 -2.13
N ARG A 417 16.05 1.23 -1.78
CA ARG A 417 15.66 1.03 -0.38
C ARG A 417 16.64 0.06 0.26
N GLY A 418 17.54 0.56 1.09
CA GLY A 418 18.38 -0.30 1.92
C GLY A 418 17.58 -1.01 3.01
N ILE A 419 18.09 -2.14 3.50
CA ILE A 419 17.56 -2.79 4.70
C ILE A 419 18.04 -1.99 5.93
N PRO A 420 17.13 -1.54 6.81
CA PRO A 420 17.52 -0.79 8.00
C PRO A 420 18.39 -1.65 8.93
N GLN A 421 19.55 -1.11 9.32
CA GLN A 421 20.43 -1.67 10.33
C GLN A 421 20.74 -0.61 11.38
N GLY A 422 21.06 -1.04 12.61
CA GLY A 422 21.37 -0.13 13.72
C GLY A 422 20.56 -0.45 14.97
N LEU A 423 20.39 0.55 15.83
CA LEU A 423 19.78 0.39 17.15
C LEU A 423 18.37 -0.22 17.06
N GLY A 424 18.15 -1.33 17.77
CA GLY A 424 16.88 -2.04 17.85
C GLY A 424 16.49 -2.83 16.59
N PHE A 425 17.11 -2.59 15.43
CA PHE A 425 16.79 -3.31 14.18
C PHE A 425 17.21 -4.79 14.22
N ASN A 426 18.07 -5.22 15.13
CA ASN A 426 18.36 -6.65 15.31
C ASN A 426 17.27 -7.37 16.12
N LEU A 427 16.44 -6.63 16.85
CA LEU A 427 15.41 -7.19 17.74
C LEU A 427 14.03 -7.19 17.07
N VAL A 428 13.64 -6.05 16.47
CA VAL A 428 12.30 -5.82 15.95
C VAL A 428 12.32 -5.14 14.58
N THR A 429 11.23 -5.25 13.82
CA THR A 429 11.10 -4.64 12.49
C THR A 429 11.04 -3.12 12.56
N CYS A 430 10.27 -2.57 13.50
CA CYS A 430 10.03 -1.14 13.66
C CYS A 430 10.49 -0.65 15.04
N PRO A 431 11.81 -0.51 15.28
CA PRO A 431 12.32 -0.05 16.57
C PRO A 431 11.90 1.38 16.91
N ASN A 432 11.57 2.21 15.93
CA ASN A 432 11.02 3.54 16.19
C ASN A 432 9.71 3.45 16.99
N TYR A 433 8.80 2.54 16.63
CA TYR A 433 7.56 2.30 17.37
C TYR A 433 7.81 1.67 18.75
N MET A 434 8.83 0.80 18.85
CA MET A 434 9.24 0.22 20.13
C MET A 434 9.69 1.30 21.12
N PHE A 435 10.58 2.19 20.68
CA PHE A 435 11.11 3.27 21.52
C PHE A 435 10.06 4.33 21.84
N GLU A 436 9.11 4.56 20.93
CA GLU A 436 7.94 5.40 21.20
C GLU A 436 7.04 4.79 22.29
N ALA A 437 6.79 3.47 22.24
CA ALA A 437 6.06 2.78 23.30
C ALA A 437 6.78 2.89 24.66
N ILE A 438 8.10 2.74 24.69
CA ILE A 438 8.93 2.93 25.90
C ILE A 438 8.80 4.36 26.43
N ALA A 439 8.82 5.36 25.55
CA ALA A 439 8.67 6.76 25.95
C ALA A 439 7.32 7.01 26.63
N TRP A 440 6.23 6.50 26.04
CA TRP A 440 4.89 6.64 26.60
C TRP A 440 4.67 5.84 27.89
N ILE A 441 5.31 4.67 28.04
CA ILE A 441 5.36 3.96 29.33
C ILE A 441 6.03 4.85 30.39
N GLY A 442 7.09 5.58 30.03
CA GLY A 442 7.71 6.59 30.89
C GLY A 442 6.73 7.67 31.34
N VAL A 443 5.91 8.20 30.43
CA VAL A 443 4.83 9.16 30.75
C VAL A 443 3.79 8.56 31.70
N ALA A 444 3.37 7.32 31.45
CA ALA A 444 2.40 6.61 32.30
C ALA A 444 2.91 6.42 33.74
N LEU A 445 4.21 6.15 33.92
CA LEU A 445 4.82 6.05 35.25
C LEU A 445 4.87 7.39 35.99
N VAL A 446 4.96 8.51 35.26
CA VAL A 446 4.97 9.85 35.86
C VAL A 446 3.57 10.29 36.27
N ASN A 447 2.56 10.10 35.41
CA ASN A 447 1.22 10.64 35.66
C ASN A 447 0.23 9.66 36.28
N TRP A 448 0.55 8.36 36.28
CA TRP A 448 -0.30 7.27 36.78
C TRP A 448 -1.75 7.30 36.25
N SER A 449 -1.94 7.83 35.05
CA SER A 449 -3.27 8.04 34.47
C SER A 449 -3.73 6.81 33.69
N LEU A 450 -4.92 6.30 34.03
CA LEU A 450 -5.57 5.23 33.25
C LEU A 450 -5.78 5.66 31.80
N SER A 451 -6.06 6.95 31.56
CA SER A 451 -6.19 7.51 30.22
C SER A 451 -4.91 7.33 29.40
N THR A 452 -3.73 7.49 30.01
CA THR A 452 -2.44 7.24 29.34
C THR A 452 -2.22 5.78 29.03
N VAL A 453 -2.57 4.87 29.94
CA VAL A 453 -2.46 3.43 29.70
C VAL A 453 -3.38 3.00 28.55
N VAL A 454 -4.62 3.49 28.53
CA VAL A 454 -5.57 3.23 27.44
C VAL A 454 -5.04 3.77 26.12
N PHE A 455 -4.52 5.00 26.09
CA PHE A 455 -3.88 5.56 24.90
C PHE A 455 -2.73 4.69 24.39
N ILE A 456 -1.83 4.23 25.28
CA ILE A 456 -0.72 3.35 24.91
C ILE A 456 -1.24 2.06 24.26
N ILE A 457 -2.26 1.42 24.84
CA ILE A 457 -2.81 0.17 24.28
C ILE A 457 -3.30 0.38 22.85
N PHE A 458 -4.08 1.45 22.61
CA PHE A 458 -4.59 1.74 21.26
C PHE A 458 -3.47 2.14 20.30
N ALA A 459 -2.54 3.00 20.71
CA ALA A 459 -1.45 3.48 19.87
C ALA A 459 -0.50 2.35 19.50
N VAL A 460 -0.06 1.56 20.48
CA VAL A 460 0.82 0.40 20.28
C VAL A 460 0.13 -0.68 19.44
N GLY A 461 -1.16 -0.94 19.66
CA GLY A 461 -1.93 -1.88 18.84
C GLY A 461 -1.97 -1.46 17.36
N GLN A 462 -2.28 -0.20 17.08
CA GLN A 462 -2.29 0.33 15.72
C GLN A 462 -0.90 0.31 15.07
N MET A 463 0.13 0.74 15.80
CA MET A 463 1.52 0.68 15.34
C MET A 463 1.97 -0.76 15.07
N GLY A 464 1.50 -1.73 15.87
CA GLY A 464 1.75 -3.16 15.67
C GLY A 464 1.20 -3.66 14.34
N VAL A 465 -0.04 -3.29 13.98
CA VAL A 465 -0.64 -3.61 12.68
C VAL A 465 0.20 -3.04 11.53
N TRP A 466 0.62 -1.77 11.64
CA TRP A 466 1.47 -1.13 10.64
C TRP A 466 2.86 -1.77 10.54
N ALA A 467 3.45 -2.16 11.67
CA ALA A 467 4.74 -2.83 11.71
C ALA A 467 4.70 -4.20 11.04
N TRP A 468 3.64 -4.98 11.24
CA TRP A 468 3.47 -6.27 10.54
C TRP A 468 3.26 -6.10 9.05
N LYS A 469 2.52 -5.08 8.62
CA LYS A 469 2.42 -4.73 7.19
C LYS A 469 3.79 -4.36 6.61
N LYS A 470 4.64 -3.68 7.38
CA LYS A 470 6.02 -3.35 6.96
C LYS A 470 6.91 -4.60 6.91
N GLU A 471 6.82 -5.47 7.91
CA GLU A 471 7.55 -6.76 7.96
C GLU A 471 7.24 -7.64 6.75
N ARG A 472 5.95 -7.81 6.43
CA ARG A 472 5.52 -8.59 5.24
C ARG A 472 6.07 -7.98 3.94
N ARG A 473 6.10 -6.65 3.85
CA ARG A 473 6.66 -5.94 2.70
C ARG A 473 8.16 -6.15 2.57
N TYR A 474 8.93 -6.03 3.65
CA TYR A 474 10.37 -6.27 3.62
C TYR A 474 10.72 -7.69 3.21
N ARG A 475 9.98 -8.70 3.68
CA ARG A 475 10.16 -10.08 3.23
C ARG A 475 9.92 -10.24 1.73
N LYS A 476 8.88 -9.60 1.19
CA LYS A 476 8.56 -9.64 -0.24
C LYS A 476 9.57 -8.87 -1.09
N GLU A 477 10.03 -7.72 -0.60
CA GLU A 477 10.90 -6.78 -1.34
C GLU A 477 12.36 -7.24 -1.35
N PHE A 478 12.85 -7.85 -0.26
CA PHE A 478 14.27 -8.18 -0.10
C PHE A 478 14.57 -9.68 -0.11
N GLY A 479 13.55 -10.54 -0.06
CA GLY A 479 13.72 -12.00 -0.04
C GLY A 479 14.74 -12.43 1.01
N ASP A 480 15.72 -13.23 0.59
CA ASP A 480 16.76 -13.81 1.46
C ASP A 480 17.73 -12.78 2.06
N LYS A 481 17.83 -11.59 1.48
CA LYS A 481 18.69 -10.51 2.03
C LYS A 481 18.14 -9.99 3.36
N TYR A 482 16.83 -10.14 3.61
CA TYR A 482 16.19 -9.70 4.85
C TYR A 482 16.03 -10.84 5.84
N LYS A 483 16.75 -10.75 6.97
CA LYS A 483 16.56 -11.69 8.07
C LYS A 483 15.18 -11.50 8.70
N ARG A 484 14.31 -12.50 8.51
CA ARG A 484 12.98 -12.55 9.12
C ARG A 484 13.05 -12.30 10.62
N LYS A 485 12.23 -11.38 11.11
CA LYS A 485 12.12 -11.08 12.54
C LYS A 485 10.92 -11.77 13.16
N ARG A 486 11.11 -12.21 14.40
CA ARG A 486 10.04 -12.84 15.20
C ARG A 486 9.05 -11.81 15.74
N TYR A 487 9.52 -10.58 15.96
CA TYR A 487 8.79 -9.50 16.58
C TYR A 487 8.80 -8.26 15.67
N ALA A 488 7.64 -7.65 15.48
CA ALA A 488 7.47 -6.45 14.69
C ALA A 488 7.76 -5.17 15.49
N ILE A 489 7.35 -5.12 16.77
CA ILE A 489 7.52 -3.93 17.64
C ILE A 489 8.01 -4.24 19.05
N LEU A 490 7.52 -5.31 19.70
CA LEU A 490 7.76 -5.55 21.13
C LEU A 490 8.25 -6.99 21.30
N PRO A 491 9.51 -7.19 21.72
CA PRO A 491 10.04 -8.52 21.96
C PRO A 491 9.15 -9.31 22.92
N GLY A 492 8.73 -10.50 22.51
CA GLY A 492 7.90 -11.41 23.30
C GLY A 492 6.39 -11.26 23.11
N ILE A 493 5.90 -10.18 22.47
CA ILE A 493 4.47 -9.93 22.29
C ILE A 493 4.08 -9.82 20.81
N TRP A 494 4.73 -8.91 20.08
CA TRP A 494 4.32 -8.47 18.74
C TRP A 494 5.45 -8.49 17.72
#